data_AF-A0A383ECA8-F1
#
_entry.id   AF-A0A383ECA8-F1
#
_cell.length_a   1.000
_cell.length_b   1.000
_cell.length_c   1.000
_cell.angle_alpha   90.00
_cell.angle_beta   90.00
_cell.angle_gamma   90.00
#
_symmetry.space_group_name_H-M   'P 1'
#
loop_
_entity.id
_entity.type
_entity.pdbx_description
1 polymer ?
#
loop_
_entity_poly.entity_id
_entity_poly.type
_entity_poly.pdbx_seq_one_letter_code
_entity_poly.pdbx_strand_id
1 'polypeptide(L)'
;MELPRGMKDFDRDEMIKIEFVRQKFLETAKAFGFNLIEPSPIELLSVLEAKSGPSIKNEIYQFKDKGDREVALRFDFTVGLTRYAASQKTLKLPAKFSSFGGVWRYDEPQKGRYRFFHQWNIETFGNLNVEHDAELIEFTSLFFANLRLQNISIEINHRKLVESYINQIFESNDTTLLHDIFRAVD
;
A
#
# COMPACT_ATOMS: atom_id res chain seq x y z
N MET A 1 -26.91 12.77 13.60
CA MET A 1 -26.78 11.48 12.88
C MET A 1 -25.45 10.88 13.27
N GLU A 2 -25.38 9.57 13.50
CA GLU A 2 -24.17 8.88 13.94
C GLU A 2 -23.43 8.24 12.76
N LEU A 3 -22.10 8.15 12.85
CA LEU A 3 -21.25 7.47 11.87
C LEU A 3 -20.99 6.02 12.28
N PRO A 4 -20.74 5.10 11.34
CA PRO A 4 -20.26 3.76 11.67
C PRO A 4 -18.97 3.79 12.50
N ARG A 5 -18.83 2.85 13.44
CA ARG A 5 -17.62 2.73 14.27
C ARG A 5 -16.36 2.63 13.40
N GLY A 6 -15.37 3.46 13.70
CA GLY A 6 -14.10 3.55 12.97
C GLY A 6 -14.11 4.50 11.77
N MET A 7 -15.25 5.13 11.45
CA MET A 7 -15.35 6.20 10.46
C MET A 7 -15.28 7.58 11.13
N LYS A 8 -14.96 8.59 10.32
CA LYS A 8 -14.97 9.99 10.72
C LYS A 8 -15.24 10.89 9.52
N ASP A 9 -15.76 12.07 9.80
CA ASP A 9 -15.69 13.20 8.87
C ASP A 9 -14.31 13.85 8.96
N PHE A 10 -13.81 14.38 7.84
CA PHE A 10 -12.64 15.25 7.81
C PHE A 10 -13.12 16.68 7.73
N ASP A 11 -12.85 17.46 8.77
CA ASP A 11 -13.20 18.87 8.76
C ASP A 11 -12.27 19.68 7.84
N ARG A 12 -12.52 20.99 7.78
CA ARG A 12 -11.72 21.92 6.97
C ARG A 12 -10.23 21.87 7.32
N ASP A 13 -9.88 21.85 8.60
CA ASP A 13 -8.50 21.96 9.06
C ASP A 13 -7.73 20.67 8.78
N GLU A 14 -8.40 19.52 8.88
CA GLU A 14 -7.85 18.24 8.47
C GLU A 14 -7.66 18.15 6.95
N MET A 15 -8.66 18.59 6.18
CA MET A 15 -8.57 18.60 4.73
C MET A 15 -7.46 19.50 4.20
N ILE A 16 -7.21 20.65 4.83
CA ILE A 16 -6.06 21.51 4.49
C ILE A 16 -4.74 20.76 4.66
N LYS A 17 -4.59 19.97 5.73
CA LYS A 17 -3.38 19.18 5.98
C LYS A 17 -3.25 18.03 4.98
N ILE A 18 -4.32 17.31 4.69
CA ILE A 18 -4.34 16.23 3.69
C ILE A 18 -3.95 16.77 2.32
N GLU A 19 -4.49 17.92 1.93
CA GLU A 19 -4.19 18.54 0.64
C GLU A 19 -2.74 19.06 0.58
N PHE A 20 -2.21 19.61 1.68
CA PHE A 20 -0.79 19.95 1.76
C PHE A 20 0.10 18.72 1.54
N VAL A 21 -0.21 17.59 2.18
CA VAL A 21 0.54 16.34 2.00
C VAL A 21 0.41 15.83 0.56
N ARG A 22 -0.81 15.84 0.00
CA ARG A 22 -1.08 15.45 -1.39
C ARG A 22 -0.27 16.29 -2.38
N GLN A 23 -0.22 17.61 -2.20
CA GLN A 23 0.52 18.50 -3.08
C GLN A 23 2.01 18.19 -3.06
N LYS A 24 2.61 18.01 -1.87
CA LYS A 24 4.03 17.65 -1.75
C LYS A 24 4.35 16.26 -2.31
N PHE A 25 3.41 15.33 -2.17
CA PHE A 25 3.52 14.03 -2.80
C PHE A 25 3.52 14.15 -4.33
N LEU A 26 2.56 14.88 -4.92
CA LEU A 26 2.45 15.04 -6.37
C LEU A 26 3.64 15.81 -6.98
N GLU A 27 4.14 16.84 -6.30
CA GLU A 27 5.36 17.55 -6.69
C GLU A 27 6.57 16.59 -6.75
N THR A 28 6.74 15.76 -5.71
CA THR A 28 7.83 14.79 -5.64
C THR A 28 7.65 13.66 -6.67
N ALA A 29 6.44 13.13 -6.84
CA ALA A 29 6.10 12.12 -7.87
C ALA A 29 6.48 12.60 -9.27
N LYS A 30 6.13 13.85 -9.58
CA LYS A 30 6.49 14.47 -10.85
C LYS A 30 8.01 14.63 -11.03
N ALA A 31 8.74 15.04 -9.98
CA ALA A 31 10.19 15.20 -10.03
C ALA A 31 10.92 13.89 -10.35
N PHE A 32 10.39 12.76 -9.87
CA PHE A 32 10.92 11.42 -10.15
C PHE A 32 10.29 10.76 -11.38
N GLY A 33 9.40 11.43 -12.12
CA GLY A 33 8.76 10.86 -13.31
C GLY A 33 7.74 9.74 -13.03
N PHE A 34 7.19 9.66 -11.82
CA PHE A 34 6.04 8.81 -11.53
C PHE A 34 4.76 9.46 -12.09
N ASN A 35 3.95 8.66 -12.79
CA ASN A 35 2.69 9.11 -13.37
C ASN A 35 1.55 8.88 -12.39
N LEU A 36 0.66 9.87 -12.23
CA LEU A 36 -0.50 9.73 -11.36
C LEU A 36 -1.54 8.80 -11.99
N ILE A 37 -1.88 7.72 -11.30
CA ILE A 37 -2.89 6.73 -11.69
C ILE A 37 -3.82 6.52 -10.50
N GLU A 38 -5.13 6.42 -10.76
CA GLU A 38 -6.14 6.10 -9.76
C GLU A 38 -6.76 4.74 -10.13
N PRO A 39 -6.38 3.63 -9.47
CA PRO A 39 -7.08 2.37 -9.65
C PRO A 39 -8.49 2.45 -9.06
N SER A 40 -9.35 1.51 -9.43
CA SER A 40 -10.74 1.49 -8.96
C SER A 40 -10.81 1.45 -7.42
N PRO A 41 -11.72 2.22 -6.78
CA PRO A 41 -11.95 2.11 -5.34
C PRO A 41 -12.69 0.84 -4.95
N ILE A 42 -13.33 0.16 -5.91
CA ILE A 42 -14.03 -1.12 -5.75
C ILE A 42 -13.41 -2.14 -6.70
N GLU A 43 -13.05 -3.30 -6.18
CA GLU A 43 -12.51 -4.43 -6.94
C GLU A 43 -13.41 -5.66 -6.75
N LEU A 44 -13.30 -6.63 -7.66
CA LEU A 44 -13.83 -7.97 -7.38
C LEU A 44 -13.10 -8.54 -6.15
N LEU A 45 -13.82 -9.22 -5.27
CA LEU A 45 -13.20 -9.83 -4.09
C LEU A 45 -12.04 -10.77 -4.49
N SER A 46 -12.22 -11.54 -5.55
CA SER A 46 -11.19 -12.45 -6.09
C SER A 46 -9.90 -11.75 -6.53
N VAL A 47 -9.96 -10.48 -6.94
CA VAL A 47 -8.76 -9.68 -7.29
C VAL A 47 -7.96 -9.36 -6.04
N LEU A 48 -8.63 -9.05 -4.92
CA LEU A 48 -7.98 -8.74 -3.65
C LEU A 48 -7.41 -10.01 -2.97
N GLU A 49 -8.12 -11.13 -3.09
CA GLU A 49 -7.67 -12.43 -2.58
C GLU A 49 -6.43 -12.96 -3.32
N ALA A 50 -6.22 -12.59 -4.58
CA ALA A 50 -5.06 -13.05 -5.37
C ALA A 50 -3.71 -12.67 -4.74
N LYS A 51 -3.63 -11.54 -4.02
CA LYS A 51 -2.42 -11.10 -3.31
C LYS A 51 -2.41 -11.54 -1.85
N SER A 52 -3.55 -11.43 -1.17
CA SER A 52 -3.62 -11.51 0.30
C SER A 52 -4.22 -12.81 0.83
N GLY A 53 -4.64 -13.72 -0.06
CA GLY A 53 -5.30 -14.97 0.28
C GLY A 53 -6.74 -14.80 0.78
N PRO A 54 -7.48 -15.91 1.00
CA PRO A 54 -8.92 -15.87 1.34
C PRO A 54 -9.24 -15.27 2.72
N SER A 55 -8.25 -15.13 3.61
CA SER A 55 -8.45 -14.54 4.94
C SER A 55 -8.65 -13.03 4.89
N ILE A 56 -8.24 -12.36 3.80
CA ILE A 56 -8.34 -10.90 3.66
C ILE A 56 -9.78 -10.39 3.81
N LYS A 57 -10.77 -11.22 3.44
CA LYS A 57 -12.20 -10.90 3.58
C LYS A 57 -12.63 -10.56 5.01
N ASN A 58 -11.86 -11.01 6.02
CA ASN A 58 -12.13 -10.71 7.43
C ASN A 58 -11.61 -9.32 7.84
N GLU A 59 -10.76 -8.71 7.01
CA GLU A 59 -10.03 -7.46 7.31
C GLU A 59 -10.38 -6.33 6.33
N ILE A 60 -11.35 -6.54 5.44
CA ILE A 60 -11.78 -5.55 4.43
C ILE A 60 -13.30 -5.41 4.39
N TYR A 61 -13.78 -4.30 3.83
CA TYR A 61 -15.19 -4.14 3.50
C TYR A 61 -15.52 -4.88 2.21
N GLN A 62 -16.15 -6.05 2.34
CA GLN A 62 -16.69 -6.82 1.21
C GLN A 62 -18.22 -6.89 1.28
N PHE A 63 -18.86 -6.94 0.13
CA PHE A 63 -20.31 -7.05 0.01
C PHE A 63 -20.71 -7.59 -1.37
N LYS A 64 -21.97 -8.03 -1.48
CA LYS A 64 -22.59 -8.29 -2.79
C LYS A 64 -23.19 -7.01 -3.34
N ASP A 65 -22.84 -6.67 -4.58
CA ASP A 65 -23.47 -5.55 -5.27
C ASP A 65 -24.88 -5.91 -5.79
N LYS A 66 -25.56 -4.95 -6.43
CA LYS A 66 -26.92 -5.16 -6.97
C LYS A 66 -27.02 -6.20 -8.10
N GLY A 67 -25.89 -6.62 -8.67
CA GLY A 67 -25.79 -7.67 -9.67
C GLY A 67 -25.30 -9.00 -9.08
N ASP A 68 -25.38 -9.17 -7.76
CA ASP A 68 -24.94 -10.36 -7.02
C ASP A 68 -23.44 -10.70 -7.17
N ARG A 69 -22.61 -9.72 -7.53
CA ARG A 69 -21.15 -9.90 -7.61
C ARG A 69 -20.51 -9.66 -6.26
N GLU A 70 -19.54 -10.51 -5.90
CA GLU A 70 -18.71 -10.29 -4.71
C GLU A 70 -17.65 -9.22 -5.00
N VAL A 71 -17.82 -8.08 -4.34
CA VAL A 71 -16.95 -6.92 -4.50
C VAL A 71 -16.43 -6.47 -3.14
N ALA A 72 -15.36 -5.70 -3.15
CA ALA A 72 -14.80 -5.12 -1.95
C ALA A 72 -14.22 -3.74 -2.20
N LEU A 73 -14.24 -2.90 -1.17
CA LEU A 73 -13.51 -1.64 -1.18
C LEU A 73 -12.00 -1.94 -1.16
N ARG A 74 -11.21 -1.18 -1.93
CA ARG A 74 -9.76 -1.32 -1.93
C ARG A 74 -9.18 -1.07 -0.53
N PHE A 75 -8.21 -1.88 -0.14
CA PHE A 75 -7.49 -1.70 1.12
C PHE A 75 -6.07 -1.14 0.94
N ASP A 76 -5.55 -1.24 -0.29
CA ASP A 76 -4.29 -0.64 -0.73
C ASP A 76 -4.44 -0.12 -2.17
N PHE A 77 -3.39 0.54 -2.69
CA PHE A 77 -3.30 0.88 -4.11
C PHE A 77 -2.62 -0.20 -4.95
N THR A 78 -1.73 -1.00 -4.36
CA THR A 78 -0.89 -1.98 -5.06
C THR A 78 -1.68 -2.99 -5.86
N VAL A 79 -2.75 -3.57 -5.30
CA VAL A 79 -3.52 -4.60 -6.01
C VAL A 79 -4.16 -4.01 -7.27
N GLY A 80 -4.80 -2.84 -7.14
CA GLY A 80 -5.45 -2.17 -8.25
C GLY A 80 -4.47 -1.66 -9.31
N LEU A 81 -3.31 -1.13 -8.89
CA LEU A 81 -2.23 -0.70 -9.79
C LEU A 81 -1.62 -1.89 -10.53
N THR A 82 -1.39 -3.01 -9.86
CA THR A 82 -0.88 -4.24 -10.46
C THR A 82 -1.87 -4.81 -11.48
N ARG A 83 -3.16 -4.88 -11.13
CA ARG A 83 -4.22 -5.30 -12.07
C ARG A 83 -4.25 -4.38 -13.29
N TYR A 84 -4.18 -3.08 -13.07
CA TYR A 84 -4.12 -2.10 -14.16
C TYR A 84 -2.90 -2.35 -15.05
N ALA A 85 -1.69 -2.37 -14.48
CA ALA A 85 -0.44 -2.60 -15.19
C ALA A 85 -0.48 -3.89 -16.03
N ALA A 86 -0.91 -5.00 -15.43
CA ALA A 86 -1.00 -6.31 -16.09
C ALA A 86 -2.03 -6.34 -17.23
N SER A 87 -3.08 -5.50 -17.16
CA SER A 87 -4.09 -5.38 -18.22
C SER A 87 -3.63 -4.56 -19.43
N GLN A 88 -2.58 -3.74 -19.28
CA GLN A 88 -2.10 -2.84 -20.33
C GLN A 88 -1.05 -3.52 -21.22
N LYS A 89 -1.49 -4.08 -22.35
CA LYS A 89 -0.61 -4.74 -23.33
C LYS A 89 0.46 -3.83 -23.97
N THR A 90 0.21 -2.53 -23.99
CA THR A 90 1.09 -1.52 -24.61
C THR A 90 1.92 -0.75 -23.59
N LEU A 91 1.90 -1.16 -22.33
CA LEU A 91 2.64 -0.49 -21.27
C LEU A 91 4.15 -0.60 -21.52
N LYS A 92 4.82 0.54 -21.61
CA LYS A 92 6.28 0.61 -21.72
C LYS A 92 6.90 0.39 -20.34
N LEU A 93 7.91 -0.47 -20.26
CA LEU A 93 8.62 -0.80 -19.02
C LEU A 93 10.04 -0.20 -19.05
N PRO A 94 10.59 0.25 -17.90
CA PRO A 94 9.92 0.29 -16.59
C PRO A 94 8.81 1.35 -16.56
N ALA A 95 7.66 0.99 -15.96
CA ALA A 95 6.52 1.88 -15.79
C ALA A 95 6.47 2.35 -14.34
N LYS A 96 6.38 3.67 -14.14
CA LYS A 96 6.40 4.31 -12.83
C LYS A 96 5.04 4.93 -12.52
N PHE A 97 4.35 4.38 -11.53
CA PHE A 97 3.01 4.82 -11.12
C PHE A 97 3.02 5.40 -9.71
N SER A 98 2.19 6.42 -9.52
CA SER A 98 1.92 7.06 -8.22
C SER A 98 0.42 7.15 -7.99
N SER A 99 -0.03 7.05 -6.74
CA SER A 99 -1.43 7.22 -6.35
C SER A 99 -1.52 7.94 -5.01
N PHE A 100 -2.57 8.74 -4.84
CA PHE A 100 -2.90 9.36 -3.56
C PHE A 100 -4.42 9.40 -3.41
N GLY A 101 -4.96 8.78 -2.36
CA GLY A 101 -6.40 8.79 -2.16
C GLY A 101 -6.85 7.92 -0.99
N GLY A 102 -8.16 7.82 -0.86
CA GLY A 102 -8.80 7.08 0.22
C GLY A 102 -8.73 5.56 0.03
N VAL A 103 -8.42 4.84 1.09
CA VAL A 103 -8.44 3.37 1.19
C VAL A 103 -9.18 2.94 2.46
N TRP A 104 -9.61 1.68 2.49
CA TRP A 104 -10.44 1.15 3.57
C TRP A 104 -9.85 -0.09 4.23
N ARG A 105 -10.14 -0.28 5.52
CA ARG A 105 -9.87 -1.54 6.22
C ARG A 105 -10.97 -1.85 7.22
N TYR A 106 -11.09 -3.11 7.59
CA TYR A 106 -12.07 -3.62 8.54
C TYR A 106 -11.37 -4.28 9.73
N ASP A 107 -10.64 -3.48 10.50
CA ASP A 107 -10.02 -3.91 11.76
C ASP A 107 -10.77 -3.35 12.98
N GLU A 108 -10.39 -3.83 14.17
CA GLU A 108 -10.83 -3.21 15.42
C GLU A 108 -10.25 -1.79 15.51
N PRO A 109 -11.09 -0.74 15.61
CA PRO A 109 -10.60 0.63 15.63
C PRO A 109 -9.71 0.90 16.83
N GLN A 110 -8.51 1.44 16.57
CA GLN A 110 -7.58 1.92 17.59
C GLN A 110 -7.46 3.44 17.49
N LYS A 111 -6.92 4.08 18.53
CA LYS A 111 -6.69 5.54 18.51
C LYS A 111 -5.81 5.91 17.30
N GLY A 112 -6.32 6.74 16.40
CA GLY A 112 -5.63 7.14 15.16
C GLY A 112 -5.69 6.10 14.02
N ARG A 113 -6.17 4.87 14.26
CA ARG A 113 -6.50 3.90 13.20
C ARG A 113 -7.98 3.99 12.82
N TYR A 114 -8.27 4.81 11.82
CA TYR A 114 -9.59 4.84 11.19
C TYR A 114 -9.72 3.76 10.12
N ARG A 115 -10.96 3.37 9.82
CA ARG A 115 -11.32 2.39 8.79
C ARG A 115 -11.36 2.97 7.39
N PHE A 116 -11.33 4.29 7.27
CA PHE A 116 -11.08 5.02 6.04
C PHE A 116 -9.96 6.03 6.29
N PHE A 117 -8.95 6.04 5.43
CA PHE A 117 -7.79 6.92 5.55
C PHE A 117 -7.16 7.19 4.18
N HIS A 118 -6.32 8.23 4.10
CA HIS A 118 -5.60 8.57 2.87
C HIS A 118 -4.26 7.86 2.84
N GLN A 119 -3.96 7.20 1.73
CA GLN A 119 -2.68 6.56 1.46
C GLN A 119 -2.06 7.22 0.23
N TRP A 120 -0.73 7.34 0.25
CA TRP A 120 0.07 7.62 -0.94
C TRP A 120 0.81 6.33 -1.32
N ASN A 121 1.10 6.17 -2.61
CA ASN A 121 1.74 4.98 -3.13
C ASN A 121 2.61 5.33 -4.33
N ILE A 122 3.79 4.75 -4.43
CA ILE A 122 4.61 4.75 -5.65
C ILE A 122 5.07 3.34 -5.95
N GLU A 123 4.99 2.95 -7.22
CA GLU A 123 5.34 1.61 -7.68
C GLU A 123 6.02 1.68 -9.04
N THR A 124 7.10 0.91 -9.19
CA THR A 124 7.76 0.69 -10.47
C THR A 124 7.46 -0.74 -10.94
N PHE A 125 7.07 -0.89 -12.20
CA PHE A 125 6.81 -2.18 -12.83
C PHE A 125 7.83 -2.45 -13.93
N GLY A 126 8.39 -3.67 -13.94
CA GLY A 126 9.28 -4.17 -14.99
C GLY A 126 10.77 -3.86 -14.76
N ASN A 127 11.63 -4.81 -15.12
CA ASN A 127 13.10 -4.74 -15.06
C ASN A 127 13.65 -4.13 -13.76
N LEU A 128 13.17 -4.63 -12.61
CA LEU A 128 13.57 -4.15 -11.29
C LEU A 128 15.01 -4.53 -10.96
N ASN A 129 15.72 -3.59 -10.34
CA ASN A 129 17.08 -3.71 -9.86
C ASN A 129 17.26 -2.83 -8.62
N VAL A 130 18.43 -2.90 -7.99
CA VAL A 130 18.72 -2.19 -6.73
C VAL A 130 18.65 -0.66 -6.89
N GLU A 131 18.85 -0.14 -8.11
CA GLU A 131 18.73 1.28 -8.41
C GLU A 131 17.27 1.76 -8.25
N HIS A 132 16.28 0.91 -8.56
CA HIS A 132 14.88 1.22 -8.29
C HIS A 132 14.59 1.24 -6.78
N ASP A 133 15.16 0.33 -6.00
CA ASP A 133 15.01 0.35 -4.53
C ASP A 133 15.61 1.63 -3.93
N ALA A 134 16.81 2.03 -4.40
CA ALA A 134 17.46 3.26 -4.00
C ALA A 134 16.64 4.50 -4.38
N GLU A 135 16.03 4.52 -5.57
CA GLU A 135 15.15 5.59 -6.02
C GLU A 135 13.91 5.75 -5.13
N LEU A 136 13.30 4.65 -4.66
CA LEU A 136 12.17 4.69 -3.72
C LEU A 136 12.57 5.28 -2.36
N ILE A 137 13.77 4.95 -1.88
CA ILE A 137 14.32 5.50 -0.64
C ILE A 137 14.59 7.00 -0.79
N GLU A 138 15.23 7.41 -1.89
CA GLU A 138 15.50 8.82 -2.18
C GLU A 138 14.22 9.63 -2.33
N PHE A 139 13.24 9.10 -3.07
CA PHE A 139 11.89 9.67 -3.17
C PHE A 139 11.30 9.92 -1.78
N THR A 140 11.31 8.91 -0.92
CA THR A 140 10.69 8.97 0.41
C THR A 140 11.38 10.00 1.28
N SER A 141 12.72 10.02 1.25
CA SER A 141 13.54 11.01 1.96
C SER A 141 13.20 12.44 1.51
N LEU A 142 13.17 12.69 0.20
CA LEU A 142 12.85 14.02 -0.34
C LEU A 142 11.40 14.42 -0.08
N PHE A 143 10.45 13.49 -0.18
CA PHE A 143 9.06 13.76 0.16
C PHE A 143 8.91 14.19 1.63
N PHE A 144 9.54 13.48 2.56
CA PHE A 144 9.53 13.85 3.98
C PHE A 144 10.23 15.18 4.27
N ALA A 145 11.33 15.47 3.58
CA ALA A 145 11.98 16.78 3.65
C ALA A 145 11.05 17.91 3.15
N ASN A 146 10.32 17.69 2.06
CA ASN A 146 9.32 18.62 1.51
C ASN A 146 8.14 18.86 2.47
N LEU A 147 7.80 17.86 3.28
CA LEU A 147 6.83 17.97 4.39
C LEU A 147 7.41 18.66 5.64
N ARG A 148 8.70 19.00 5.63
CA ARG A 148 9.44 19.60 6.76
C ARG A 148 9.51 18.70 7.99
N LEU A 149 9.36 17.39 7.81
CA LEU A 149 9.57 16.43 8.88
C LEU A 149 11.05 16.42 9.27
N GLN A 150 11.30 16.36 10.57
CA GLN A 150 12.65 16.36 11.15
C GLN A 150 12.87 15.03 11.88
N ASN A 151 14.14 14.67 12.08
CA ASN A 151 14.53 13.47 12.83
C ASN A 151 13.93 12.18 12.25
N ILE A 152 13.91 12.06 10.92
CA ILE A 152 13.42 10.87 10.23
C ILE A 152 14.58 9.89 10.00
N SER A 153 14.36 8.63 10.36
CA SER A 153 15.18 7.49 9.95
C SER A 153 14.40 6.63 8.94
N ILE A 154 15.08 6.16 7.90
CA ILE A 154 14.57 5.13 6.99
C ILE A 154 15.38 3.86 7.28
N GLU A 155 14.72 2.86 7.85
CA GLU A 155 15.31 1.57 8.14
C GLU A 155 15.08 0.61 6.97
N ILE A 156 16.15 -0.08 6.55
CA ILE A 156 16.14 -0.97 5.39
C ILE A 156 16.40 -2.39 5.88
N ASN A 157 15.64 -3.34 5.34
CA ASN A 157 15.81 -4.77 5.60
C ASN A 157 15.72 -5.55 4.29
N HIS A 158 16.26 -6.77 4.27
CA HIS A 158 16.20 -7.67 3.13
C HIS A 158 15.74 -9.06 3.57
N ARG A 159 14.53 -9.46 3.14
CA ARG A 159 13.87 -10.71 3.54
C ARG A 159 14.78 -11.94 3.44
N LYS A 160 15.51 -12.11 2.33
CA LYS A 160 16.42 -13.28 2.15
C LYS A 160 17.56 -13.34 3.16
N LEU A 161 18.01 -12.21 3.71
CA LEU A 161 19.04 -12.21 4.76
C LEU A 161 18.44 -12.75 6.05
N VAL A 162 17.22 -12.34 6.39
CA VAL A 162 16.50 -12.83 7.57
C VAL A 162 16.15 -14.32 7.41
N GLU A 163 15.65 -14.74 6.24
CA GLU A 163 15.39 -16.14 5.93
C GLU A 163 16.65 -17.00 6.06
N SER A 164 17.77 -16.54 5.49
CA SER A 164 19.06 -17.24 5.60
C SER A 164 19.53 -17.35 7.06
N TYR A 165 19.35 -16.30 7.85
CA TYR A 165 19.73 -16.28 9.26
C TYR A 165 18.87 -17.26 10.08
N ILE A 166 17.55 -17.27 9.87
CA ILE A 166 16.64 -18.22 10.51
C ILE A 166 17.00 -19.65 10.13
N ASN A 167 17.16 -19.95 8.84
CA ASN A 167 17.50 -21.29 8.38
C ASN A 167 18.82 -21.79 8.96
N GLN A 168 19.80 -20.89 9.14
CA GLN A 168 21.08 -21.22 9.76
C GLN A 168 20.92 -21.55 11.26
N ILE A 169 20.10 -20.80 12.01
CA ILE A 169 19.90 -21.03 13.45
C ILE A 169 19.15 -22.34 13.71
N PHE A 170 18.12 -22.60 12.92
CA PHE A 170 17.22 -23.75 13.13
C PHE A 170 17.61 -24.98 12.30
N GLU A 171 18.72 -24.89 11.53
CA GLU A 171 19.22 -25.95 10.64
C GLU A 171 18.11 -26.55 9.75
N SER A 172 17.18 -25.72 9.31
CA SER A 172 15.97 -26.13 8.59
C SER A 172 15.69 -25.18 7.44
N ASN A 173 15.25 -25.74 6.31
CA ASN A 173 14.71 -24.99 5.18
C ASN A 173 13.18 -25.16 5.07
N ASP A 174 12.52 -25.57 6.16
CA ASP A 174 11.07 -25.70 6.19
C ASP A 174 10.40 -24.33 6.08
N THR A 175 9.65 -24.14 5.02
CA THR A 175 8.89 -22.92 4.74
C THR A 175 7.81 -22.65 5.78
N THR A 176 7.27 -23.70 6.43
CA THR A 176 6.26 -23.58 7.48
C THR A 176 6.86 -22.93 8.71
N LEU A 177 8.02 -23.45 9.16
CA LEU A 177 8.79 -22.88 10.26
C LEU A 177 9.16 -21.42 10.00
N LEU A 178 9.66 -21.10 8.81
CA LEU A 178 9.97 -19.72 8.41
C LEU A 178 8.74 -18.81 8.54
N HIS A 179 7.59 -19.25 8.01
CA HIS A 179 6.35 -18.49 8.05
C HIS A 179 5.86 -18.27 9.49
N ASP A 180 5.93 -19.29 10.34
CA ASP A 180 5.52 -19.20 11.75
C ASP A 180 6.44 -18.28 12.55
N ILE A 181 7.75 -18.31 12.29
CA ILE A 181 8.72 -17.38 12.90
C ILE A 181 8.43 -15.95 12.45
N PHE A 182 8.19 -15.71 11.16
CA PHE A 182 7.84 -14.37 10.69
C PHE A 182 6.58 -13.85 11.38
N ARG A 183 5.54 -14.69 11.52
CA ARG A 183 4.31 -14.32 12.24
C ARG A 183 4.49 -14.07 13.73
N ALA A 184 5.50 -14.68 14.36
CA ALA A 184 5.76 -14.49 15.78
C ALA A 184 6.55 -13.20 16.08
N VAL A 185 7.28 -12.68 15.08
CA VAL A 185 8.09 -11.46 15.20
C VAL A 185 7.32 -10.21 14.74
N ASP A 186 6.37 -10.37 13.82
CA ASP A 186 5.45 -9.34 13.32
C ASP A 186 4.34 -8.99 14.34
#